data_AF-A0A382RRI4-F1
#
_entry.id   AF-A0A382RRI4-F1
#
_cell.length_a   1.000
_cell.length_b   1.000
_cell.length_c   1.000
_cell.angle_alpha   90.00
_cell.angle_beta   90.00
_cell.angle_gamma   90.00
#
_symmetry.space_group_name_H-M   'P 1'
#
loop_
_entity.id
_entity.type
_entity.pdbx_description
1 polymer ?
#
loop_
_entity_poly.entity_id
_entity_poly.type
_entity_poly.pdbx_seq_one_letter_code
_entity_poly.pdbx_strand_id
1 'polypeptide(L)'
;ASVATSRAFDNKTGAYAVNETLIRLAKGRRPAAKIVAASTSQEEIGVRGATTAAHLVNPDVAVAVDVSHATDHPDADNRKFGDFKLRGGPIISRGPNIHPAVFERLMLCAEKQGIPVQVEAEPRPTGTDARAIQMARDGVPTGLVGIPLRYMHTPSEMIDLEDLENVVKLLVAFSRSIKKTDRFR
;
A
#
# COMPACT_ATOMS: atom_id res chain seq x y z
N ALA A 1 19.22 10.40 -9.55
CA ALA A 1 17.96 10.27 -8.79
C ALA A 1 16.83 10.04 -9.78
N SER A 2 16.00 9.03 -9.57
CA SER A 2 14.87 8.64 -10.45
C SER A 2 13.59 9.34 -10.01
N VAL A 3 13.66 10.63 -9.73
CA VAL A 3 12.55 11.38 -9.14
C VAL A 3 11.61 11.88 -10.24
N ALA A 4 10.30 11.83 -9.97
CA ALA A 4 9.26 12.41 -10.82
C ALA A 4 8.44 13.43 -10.03
N THR A 5 7.94 14.46 -10.73
CA THR A 5 7.07 15.49 -10.16
C THR A 5 5.79 15.60 -10.99
N SER A 6 4.63 15.62 -10.34
CA SER A 6 3.34 15.72 -11.02
C SER A 6 2.23 16.17 -10.06
N ARG A 7 1.07 16.47 -10.62
CA ARG A 7 -0.18 16.61 -9.85
C ARG A 7 -0.82 15.25 -9.59
N ALA A 8 -1.34 15.09 -8.38
CA ALA A 8 -2.17 13.95 -7.99
C ALA A 8 -1.45 12.59 -8.12
N PHE A 9 -0.18 12.53 -7.72
CA PHE A 9 0.45 11.25 -7.43
C PHE A 9 -0.27 10.55 -6.29
N ASP A 10 -0.78 11.33 -5.33
CA ASP A 10 -1.88 10.94 -4.46
C ASP A 10 -3.22 10.92 -5.23
N ASN A 11 -3.87 9.77 -5.47
CA ASN A 11 -3.35 8.40 -5.36
C ASN A 11 -3.28 7.71 -6.74
N LYS A 12 -2.93 8.46 -7.81
CA LYS A 12 -2.72 7.86 -9.15
C LYS A 12 -1.57 6.87 -9.15
N THR A 13 -0.59 7.03 -8.27
CA THR A 13 0.56 6.12 -8.16
C THR A 13 0.14 4.78 -7.55
N GLY A 14 -0.72 4.77 -6.52
CA GLY A 14 -1.33 3.55 -6.00
C GLY A 14 -2.21 2.87 -7.04
N ALA A 15 -3.03 3.65 -7.78
CA ALA A 15 -3.83 3.12 -8.89
C ALA A 15 -2.95 2.48 -9.98
N TYR A 16 -1.84 3.11 -10.35
CA TYR A 16 -0.85 2.50 -11.25
C TYR A 16 -0.29 1.21 -10.67
N ALA A 17 0.14 1.22 -9.40
CA ALA A 17 0.80 0.10 -8.78
C ALA A 17 -0.07 -1.16 -8.73
N VAL A 18 -1.35 -1.03 -8.39
CA VAL A 18 -2.28 -2.19 -8.34
C VAL A 18 -2.60 -2.74 -9.74
N ASN A 19 -2.72 -1.86 -10.74
CA ASN A 19 -2.98 -2.29 -12.12
C ASN A 19 -1.76 -2.95 -12.77
N GLU A 20 -0.57 -2.36 -12.58
CA GLU A 20 0.68 -2.93 -13.07
C GLU A 20 0.99 -4.27 -12.38
N THR A 21 0.63 -4.42 -11.10
CA THR A 21 0.69 -5.71 -10.40
C THR A 21 -0.15 -6.77 -11.11
N LEU A 22 -1.40 -6.47 -11.48
CA LEU A 22 -2.23 -7.41 -12.24
C LEU A 22 -1.62 -7.78 -13.60
N ILE A 23 -1.09 -6.79 -14.33
CA ILE A 23 -0.43 -7.00 -15.63
C ILE A 23 0.75 -7.96 -15.48
N ARG A 24 1.58 -7.79 -14.45
CA ARG A 24 2.73 -8.67 -14.19
C ARG A 24 2.34 -10.06 -13.72
N LEU A 25 1.28 -10.18 -12.91
CA LEU A 25 0.76 -11.48 -12.49
C LEU A 25 0.18 -12.26 -13.68
N ALA A 26 -0.41 -11.58 -14.66
CA ALA A 26 -0.92 -12.20 -15.88
C ALA A 26 0.20 -12.76 -16.79
N LYS A 27 1.41 -12.19 -16.72
CA LYS A 27 2.59 -12.59 -17.53
C LYS A 27 3.32 -13.85 -17.01
N GLY A 28 2.66 -14.75 -16.30
CA GLY A 28 3.32 -15.97 -15.82
C GLY A 28 2.36 -17.00 -15.24
N ARG A 29 2.87 -17.87 -14.37
CA ARG A 29 2.04 -18.86 -13.68
C ARG A 29 0.97 -18.16 -12.87
N ARG A 30 -0.29 -18.54 -13.09
CA ARG A 30 -1.47 -18.06 -12.36
C ARG A 30 -1.26 -18.21 -10.84
N PRO A 31 -1.55 -17.16 -10.05
CA PRO A 31 -1.55 -17.25 -8.60
C PRO A 31 -2.55 -18.31 -8.10
N ALA A 32 -2.31 -18.82 -6.88
CA ALA A 32 -3.24 -19.76 -6.26
C ALA A 32 -4.55 -19.07 -5.81
N ALA A 33 -4.49 -17.76 -5.54
CA ALA A 33 -5.61 -16.92 -5.15
C ALA A 33 -6.23 -16.21 -6.36
N LYS A 34 -7.53 -15.91 -6.26
CA LYS A 34 -8.20 -14.95 -7.15
C LYS A 34 -7.74 -13.55 -6.74
N ILE A 35 -7.12 -12.82 -7.66
CA ILE A 35 -6.63 -11.46 -7.41
C ILE A 35 -7.63 -10.47 -8.00
N VAL A 36 -8.00 -9.47 -7.21
CA VAL A 36 -8.88 -8.36 -7.60
C VAL A 36 -8.13 -7.06 -7.32
N ALA A 37 -8.03 -6.17 -8.31
CA ALA A 37 -7.61 -4.79 -8.08
C ALA A 37 -8.85 -3.89 -8.13
N ALA A 38 -8.92 -2.95 -7.20
CA ALA A 38 -9.97 -1.94 -7.15
C ALA A 38 -9.33 -0.55 -7.15
N SER A 39 -9.65 0.25 -8.16
CA SER A 39 -9.37 1.69 -8.15
C SER A 39 -10.60 2.38 -7.59
N THR A 40 -10.52 2.82 -6.34
CA THR A 40 -11.63 3.41 -5.58
C THR A 40 -11.72 4.92 -5.84
N SER A 41 -12.88 5.49 -5.51
CA SER A 41 -13.12 6.94 -5.58
C SER A 41 -13.53 7.46 -4.21
N GLN A 42 -13.35 8.77 -3.98
CA GLN A 42 -13.81 9.45 -2.75
C GLN A 42 -13.12 8.94 -1.47
N GLU A 43 -11.83 8.59 -1.55
CA GLU A 43 -10.95 8.32 -0.38
C GLU A 43 -10.92 9.56 0.53
N GLU A 44 -10.52 10.69 -0.07
CA GLU A 44 -10.31 12.01 0.55
C GLU A 44 -11.52 12.61 1.29
N ILE A 45 -12.72 12.11 1.00
CA ILE A 45 -13.98 12.59 1.60
C ILE A 45 -14.70 11.48 2.37
N GLY A 46 -13.97 10.43 2.75
CA GLY A 46 -14.42 9.41 3.68
C GLY A 46 -14.47 8.00 3.11
N VAL A 47 -13.49 7.59 2.29
CA VAL A 47 -13.25 6.18 1.89
C VAL A 47 -14.48 5.44 1.33
N ARG A 48 -15.36 6.19 0.64
CA ARG A 48 -16.68 5.69 0.24
C ARG A 48 -16.59 4.62 -0.85
N GLY A 49 -15.63 4.79 -1.77
CA GLY A 49 -15.34 3.79 -2.80
C GLY A 49 -14.86 2.48 -2.21
N ALA A 50 -13.87 2.51 -1.30
CA ALA A 50 -13.38 1.31 -0.62
C ALA A 50 -14.45 0.62 0.21
N THR A 51 -15.30 1.38 0.89
CA THR A 51 -16.41 0.81 1.67
C THR A 51 -17.26 -0.10 0.79
N THR A 52 -17.79 0.43 -0.31
CA THR A 52 -18.66 -0.37 -1.21
C THR A 52 -17.90 -1.48 -1.93
N ALA A 53 -16.66 -1.22 -2.38
CA ALA A 53 -15.83 -2.20 -3.07
C ALA A 53 -15.47 -3.40 -2.18
N ALA A 54 -15.05 -3.18 -0.93
CA ALA A 54 -14.72 -4.24 0.01
C ALA A 54 -15.94 -5.11 0.34
N HIS A 55 -17.10 -4.48 0.55
CA HIS A 55 -18.36 -5.20 0.75
C HIS A 55 -18.76 -6.04 -0.47
N LEU A 56 -18.58 -5.55 -1.69
CA LEU A 56 -18.90 -6.28 -2.92
C LEU A 56 -17.92 -7.44 -3.16
N VAL A 57 -16.62 -7.19 -3.04
CA VAL A 57 -15.56 -8.16 -3.34
C VAL A 57 -15.49 -9.25 -2.27
N ASN A 58 -15.74 -8.91 -1.00
CA ASN A 58 -15.63 -9.81 0.15
C ASN A 58 -14.30 -10.60 0.17
N PRO A 59 -13.14 -9.94 0.22
CA PRO A 59 -11.84 -10.60 0.12
C PRO A 59 -11.44 -11.34 1.40
N ASP A 60 -10.72 -12.46 1.26
CA ASP A 60 -10.12 -13.20 2.39
C ASP A 60 -8.94 -12.44 3.05
N VAL A 61 -8.28 -11.58 2.28
CA VAL A 61 -7.17 -10.72 2.68
C VAL A 61 -7.09 -9.55 1.71
N ALA A 62 -6.75 -8.36 2.21
CA ALA A 62 -6.60 -7.17 1.40
C ALA A 62 -5.28 -6.44 1.69
N VAL A 63 -4.80 -5.70 0.70
CA VAL A 63 -3.71 -4.73 0.86
C VAL A 63 -4.19 -3.43 0.25
N ALA A 64 -4.37 -2.41 1.09
CA ALA A 64 -4.57 -1.05 0.62
C ALA A 64 -3.22 -0.50 0.14
N VAL A 65 -3.25 0.21 -0.99
CA VAL A 65 -2.07 0.85 -1.57
C VAL A 65 -2.35 2.33 -1.63
N ASP A 66 -1.53 3.11 -0.94
CA ASP A 66 -1.65 4.55 -0.86
C ASP A 66 -0.28 5.21 -0.93
N VAL A 67 -0.23 6.53 -0.86
CA VAL A 67 1.00 7.27 -0.63
C VAL A 67 1.25 7.42 0.88
N SER A 68 2.52 7.52 1.28
CA SER A 68 2.93 7.83 2.65
C SER A 68 3.90 9.01 2.64
N HIS A 69 3.90 9.79 3.71
CA HIS A 69 4.76 10.97 3.81
C HIS A 69 6.24 10.60 3.86
N ALA A 70 7.01 11.03 2.86
CA ALA A 70 8.46 11.15 2.99
C ALA A 70 8.76 12.43 3.78
N THR A 71 9.47 12.29 4.90
CA THR A 71 9.82 13.35 5.87
C THR A 71 11.27 13.82 5.75
N ASP A 72 11.97 13.43 4.68
CA ASP A 72 13.34 13.83 4.39
C ASP A 72 13.46 15.23 3.73
N HIS A 73 12.44 16.10 3.91
CA HIS A 73 12.45 17.49 3.48
C HIS A 73 12.64 18.46 4.67
N PRO A 74 13.19 19.67 4.46
CA PRO A 74 13.59 20.57 5.54
C PRO A 74 12.48 20.96 6.52
N ASP A 75 11.22 21.00 6.07
CA ASP A 75 10.08 21.44 6.88
C ASP A 75 9.43 20.33 7.73
N ALA A 76 9.92 19.09 7.64
CA ALA A 76 9.37 17.97 8.39
C ALA A 76 9.92 17.90 9.83
N ASP A 77 9.05 17.56 10.80
CA ASP A 77 9.47 17.22 12.16
C ASP A 77 9.55 15.70 12.33
N ASN A 78 10.73 15.13 12.08
CA ASN A 78 10.93 13.67 12.13
C ASN A 78 10.72 13.08 13.53
N ARG A 79 10.79 13.91 14.59
CA ARG A 79 10.48 13.46 15.96
C ARG A 79 9.00 13.16 16.14
N LYS A 80 8.15 13.83 15.34
CA LYS A 80 6.69 13.67 15.37
C LYS A 80 6.21 12.64 14.37
N PHE A 81 6.78 12.64 13.16
CA PHE A 81 6.26 11.87 12.04
C PHE A 81 7.11 10.64 11.67
N GLY A 82 8.30 10.48 12.25
CA GLY A 82 9.26 9.46 11.83
C GLY A 82 10.22 9.95 10.75
N ASP A 83 11.20 9.13 10.42
CA ASP A 83 12.23 9.40 9.40
C ASP A 83 12.00 8.49 8.19
N PHE A 84 11.27 9.03 7.21
CA PHE A 84 10.93 8.35 5.96
C PHE A 84 11.51 9.12 4.79
N LYS A 85 12.13 8.42 3.86
CA LYS A 85 12.82 9.04 2.74
C LYS A 85 12.36 8.48 1.41
N LEU A 86 12.46 9.34 0.39
CA LEU A 86 12.48 8.85 -0.98
C LEU A 86 13.71 7.95 -1.16
N ARG A 87 13.59 6.96 -2.04
CA ARG A 87 14.60 5.93 -2.30
C ARG A 87 14.90 5.06 -1.07
N GLY A 88 13.98 5.03 -0.10
CA GLY A 88 14.00 4.13 1.05
C GLY A 88 13.20 2.85 0.83
N GLY A 89 12.49 2.74 -0.30
CA GLY A 89 11.57 1.66 -0.59
C GLY A 89 10.17 1.87 0.00
N PRO A 90 9.24 0.93 -0.25
CA PRO A 90 7.86 0.98 0.23
C PRO A 90 7.78 1.23 1.75
N ILE A 91 6.84 2.06 2.17
CA ILE A 91 6.51 2.26 3.59
C ILE A 91 5.41 1.27 3.95
N ILE A 92 5.67 0.35 4.88
CA ILE A 92 4.69 -0.65 5.32
C ILE A 92 4.18 -0.22 6.70
N SER A 93 2.90 0.05 6.80
CA SER A 93 2.31 0.53 8.06
C SER A 93 2.08 -0.60 9.05
N ARG A 94 2.20 -0.30 10.34
CA ARG A 94 1.89 -1.17 11.47
C ARG A 94 1.06 -0.40 12.49
N GLY A 95 -0.08 -0.96 12.89
CA GLY A 95 -0.98 -0.29 13.83
C GLY A 95 -2.33 -0.99 13.94
N PRO A 96 -3.27 -0.44 14.74
CA PRO A 96 -4.62 -0.99 14.95
C PRO A 96 -5.44 -1.31 13.70
N ASN A 97 -5.23 -0.62 12.58
CA ASN A 97 -5.95 -0.91 11.32
C ASN A 97 -5.30 -2.01 10.49
N ILE A 98 -4.11 -2.47 10.88
CA ILE A 98 -3.27 -3.36 10.09
C ILE A 98 -3.21 -4.72 10.77
N HIS A 99 -3.61 -5.75 10.04
CA HIS A 99 -3.58 -7.12 10.54
C HIS A 99 -2.12 -7.60 10.67
N PRO A 100 -1.67 -8.05 11.86
CA PRO A 100 -0.26 -8.43 12.09
C PRO A 100 0.24 -9.49 11.10
N ALA A 101 -0.55 -10.53 10.83
CA ALA A 101 -0.16 -11.57 9.87
C ALA A 101 0.01 -11.06 8.43
N VAL A 102 -0.69 -9.99 8.03
CA VAL A 102 -0.53 -9.39 6.69
C VAL A 102 0.74 -8.54 6.65
N PHE A 103 0.99 -7.75 7.70
CA PHE A 103 2.24 -7.00 7.89
C PHE A 103 3.47 -7.93 7.81
N GLU A 104 3.49 -8.99 8.63
CA GLU A 104 4.62 -9.94 8.66
C GLU A 104 4.83 -10.64 7.31
N ARG A 105 3.74 -10.94 6.59
CA ARG A 105 3.83 -11.54 5.25
C ARG A 105 4.41 -10.56 4.24
N LEU A 106 4.06 -9.27 4.28
CA LEU A 106 4.65 -8.23 3.44
C LEU A 106 6.15 -8.08 3.73
N MET A 107 6.54 -8.02 5.00
CA MET A 107 7.94 -7.94 5.42
C MET A 107 8.76 -9.15 4.91
N LEU A 108 8.23 -10.36 5.08
CA LEU A 108 8.87 -11.59 4.58
C LEU A 108 8.99 -11.60 3.05
N CYS A 109 8.00 -11.07 2.33
CA CYS A 109 8.06 -10.93 0.88
C CYS A 109 9.12 -9.92 0.45
N ALA A 110 9.23 -8.79 1.14
CA ALA A 110 10.25 -7.79 0.88
C ALA A 110 11.66 -8.36 1.10
N GLU A 111 11.89 -9.02 2.23
CA GLU A 111 13.16 -9.68 2.57
C GLU A 111 13.57 -10.69 1.49
N LYS A 112 12.66 -11.60 1.11
CA LYS A 112 12.94 -12.64 0.10
C LYS A 112 13.24 -12.08 -1.29
N GLN A 113 12.79 -10.86 -1.59
CA GLN A 113 13.03 -10.20 -2.87
C GLN A 113 14.17 -9.18 -2.81
N GLY A 114 14.80 -8.99 -1.64
CA GLY A 114 15.82 -7.95 -1.44
C GLY A 114 15.26 -6.53 -1.64
N ILE A 115 13.98 -6.32 -1.36
CA ILE A 115 13.32 -5.01 -1.49
C ILE A 115 13.56 -4.23 -0.19
N PRO A 116 14.22 -3.06 -0.23
CA PRO A 116 14.31 -2.20 0.94
C PRO A 116 12.91 -1.72 1.32
N VAL A 117 12.61 -1.63 2.61
CA VAL A 117 11.31 -1.16 3.12
C VAL A 117 11.52 -0.29 4.34
N GLN A 118 10.55 0.57 4.58
CA GLN A 118 10.44 1.43 5.75
C GLN A 118 9.20 1.03 6.54
N VAL A 119 9.21 1.17 7.86
CA VAL A 119 8.06 0.78 8.70
C VAL A 119 7.49 2.00 9.38
N GLU A 120 6.22 2.26 9.13
CA GLU A 120 5.48 3.38 9.73
C GLU A 120 4.55 2.88 10.83
N ALA A 121 4.52 3.60 11.96
CA ALA A 121 3.58 3.32 13.03
C ALA A 121 2.30 4.15 12.83
N GLU A 122 1.15 3.48 12.77
CA GLU A 122 -0.16 4.09 12.55
C GLU A 122 -1.04 3.97 13.80
N PRO A 123 -0.86 4.83 14.83
CA PRO A 123 -1.50 4.67 16.14
C PRO A 123 -3.00 5.00 16.15
N ARG A 124 -3.55 5.55 15.05
CA ARG A 124 -4.94 6.01 14.92
C ARG A 124 -5.59 5.34 13.71
N PRO A 125 -6.92 5.47 13.49
CA PRO A 125 -7.53 5.16 12.21
C PRO A 125 -6.71 5.78 11.06
N THR A 126 -6.30 4.98 10.08
CA THR A 126 -5.57 5.48 8.93
C THR A 126 -6.46 6.45 8.16
N GLY A 127 -5.85 7.45 7.49
CA GLY A 127 -6.58 8.29 6.54
C GLY A 127 -7.15 7.48 5.38
N THR A 128 -6.41 6.43 5.01
CA THR A 128 -6.55 5.62 3.80
C THR A 128 -7.74 4.66 3.77
N ASP A 129 -7.97 4.10 2.59
CA ASP A 129 -8.94 3.03 2.34
C ASP A 129 -8.78 1.80 3.25
N ALA A 130 -7.59 1.56 3.82
CA ALA A 130 -7.37 0.46 4.78
C ALA A 130 -8.36 0.52 5.95
N ARG A 131 -8.71 1.73 6.41
CA ARG A 131 -9.67 1.97 7.50
C ARG A 131 -11.04 1.37 7.20
N ALA A 132 -11.54 1.52 5.98
CA ALA A 132 -12.84 0.96 5.59
C ALA A 132 -12.76 -0.52 5.28
N ILE A 133 -11.70 -0.95 4.57
CA ILE A 133 -11.55 -2.34 4.13
C ILE A 133 -11.48 -3.28 5.35
N GLN A 134 -10.70 -2.94 6.38
CA GLN A 134 -10.52 -3.81 7.54
C GLN A 134 -11.82 -4.08 8.32
N MET A 135 -12.77 -3.15 8.29
CA MET A 135 -14.06 -3.23 8.97
C MET A 135 -15.19 -3.78 8.08
N ALA A 136 -14.91 -4.14 6.83
CA ALA A 136 -15.93 -4.65 5.93
C ALA A 136 -16.43 -6.03 6.38
N ARG A 137 -17.76 -6.19 6.43
CA ARG A 137 -18.44 -7.45 6.81
C ARG A 137 -17.97 -7.97 8.17
N ASP A 138 -17.45 -9.20 8.22
CA ASP A 138 -17.00 -9.86 9.45
C ASP A 138 -15.56 -9.44 9.84
N GLY A 139 -14.99 -8.45 9.14
CA GLY A 139 -13.61 -8.01 9.26
C GLY A 139 -12.74 -8.63 8.16
N VAL A 140 -11.87 -7.81 7.57
CA VAL A 140 -10.94 -8.25 6.52
C VAL A 140 -9.51 -8.07 7.03
N PRO A 141 -8.70 -9.15 7.08
CA PRO A 141 -7.27 -9.04 7.33
C PRO A 141 -6.62 -8.11 6.29
N THR A 142 -6.20 -6.92 6.74
CA THR A 142 -5.80 -5.82 5.86
C THR A 142 -4.38 -5.37 6.13
N GLY A 143 -3.59 -5.21 5.06
CA GLY A 143 -2.28 -4.55 5.04
C GLY A 143 -2.38 -3.14 4.45
N LEU A 144 -1.37 -2.30 4.71
CA LEU A 144 -1.22 -0.99 4.07
C LEU A 144 0.21 -0.84 3.58
N VAL A 145 0.35 -0.50 2.29
CA VAL A 145 1.62 -0.24 1.63
C VAL A 145 1.59 1.17 1.05
N GLY A 146 2.45 2.03 1.58
CA GLY A 146 2.69 3.41 1.19
C GLY A 146 3.79 3.55 0.14
N ILE A 147 3.54 4.41 -0.86
CA ILE A 147 4.54 4.93 -1.78
C ILE A 147 5.11 6.21 -1.15
N PRO A 148 6.42 6.29 -0.83
CA PRO A 148 7.03 7.51 -0.31
C PRO A 148 6.77 8.72 -1.22
N LEU A 149 6.16 9.77 -0.66
CA LEU A 149 5.75 10.96 -1.38
C LEU A 149 6.07 12.22 -0.58
N ARG A 150 6.62 13.23 -1.25
CA ARG A 150 6.79 14.58 -0.71
C ARG A 150 5.71 15.52 -1.24
N TYR A 151 5.36 16.50 -0.41
CA TYR A 151 4.43 17.58 -0.74
C TYR A 151 3.00 17.10 -1.06
N MET A 152 2.55 16.08 -0.32
CA MET A 152 1.20 15.51 -0.39
C MET A 152 0.13 16.61 -0.34
N HIS A 153 -0.90 16.48 -1.19
CA HIS A 153 -2.03 17.42 -1.32
C HIS A 153 -1.65 18.82 -1.81
N THR A 154 -0.43 19.01 -2.32
CA THR A 154 -0.05 20.26 -2.99
C THR A 154 -0.23 20.15 -4.51
N PRO A 155 -0.23 21.28 -5.25
CA PRO A 155 -0.30 21.25 -6.72
C PRO A 155 0.91 20.60 -7.42
N SER A 156 1.95 20.19 -6.70
CA SER A 156 3.13 19.53 -7.26
C SER A 156 3.74 18.57 -6.23
N GLU A 157 3.44 17.29 -6.40
CA GLU A 157 3.92 16.20 -5.57
C GLU A 157 5.17 15.56 -6.17
N MET A 158 5.96 14.87 -5.35
CA MET A 158 7.21 14.26 -5.75
C MET A 158 7.37 12.84 -5.21
N ILE A 159 7.74 11.90 -6.07
CA ILE A 159 8.04 10.51 -5.73
C ILE A 159 9.37 10.07 -6.34
N ASP A 160 9.95 8.97 -5.86
CA ASP A 160 11.00 8.24 -6.59
C ASP A 160 10.39 7.05 -7.37
N LEU A 161 10.72 6.94 -8.65
CA LEU A 161 10.19 5.89 -9.53
C LEU A 161 10.72 4.49 -9.15
N GLU A 162 11.88 4.41 -8.48
CA GLU A 162 12.43 3.16 -7.96
C GLU A 162 11.61 2.66 -6.76
N ASP A 163 11.12 3.56 -5.90
CA ASP A 163 10.20 3.19 -4.82
C ASP A 163 8.88 2.68 -5.38
N LEU A 164 8.31 3.35 -6.39
CA LEU A 164 7.08 2.91 -7.07
C LEU A 164 7.25 1.51 -7.68
N GLU A 165 8.38 1.26 -8.36
CA GLU A 165 8.71 -0.06 -8.90
C GLU A 165 8.83 -1.12 -7.79
N ASN A 166 9.43 -0.77 -6.65
CA ASN A 166 9.54 -1.67 -5.50
C ASN A 166 8.19 -1.98 -4.86
N VAL A 167 7.24 -1.03 -4.84
CA VAL A 167 5.85 -1.30 -4.42
C VAL A 167 5.22 -2.34 -5.33
N VAL A 168 5.33 -2.19 -6.66
CA VAL A 168 4.79 -3.18 -7.60
C VAL A 168 5.42 -4.56 -7.40
N LYS A 169 6.76 -4.64 -7.25
CA LYS A 169 7.45 -5.92 -6.98
C LYS A 169 6.96 -6.56 -5.69
N LEU A 170 6.79 -5.77 -4.63
CA LEU A 170 6.28 -6.25 -3.34
C LEU A 170 4.87 -6.81 -3.46
N LEU A 171 3.96 -6.11 -4.15
CA LEU A 171 2.58 -6.56 -4.36
C LEU A 171 2.52 -7.85 -5.21
N VAL A 172 3.36 -7.97 -6.24
CA VAL A 172 3.50 -9.21 -7.02
C VAL A 172 3.99 -10.36 -6.13
N ALA A 173 5.02 -10.11 -5.31
CA ALA A 173 5.57 -11.12 -4.41
C ALA A 173 4.56 -11.56 -3.35
N PHE A 174 3.85 -10.60 -2.74
CA PHE A 174 2.78 -10.87 -1.78
C PHE A 174 1.67 -11.72 -2.40
N SER A 175 1.16 -11.30 -3.57
CA SER A 175 0.10 -12.02 -4.29
C SER A 175 0.49 -13.46 -4.65
N ARG A 176 1.75 -13.69 -5.02
CA ARG A 176 2.28 -15.04 -5.31
C ARG A 176 2.54 -15.87 -4.05
N SER A 177 2.70 -15.24 -2.89
CA SER A 177 2.94 -15.93 -1.62
C SER A 177 1.69 -16.58 -1.04
N ILE A 178 0.50 -16.14 -1.48
CA ILE A 178 -0.79 -16.65 -1.00
C ILE A 178 -1.04 -18.07 -1.50
N LYS A 179 -1.44 -18.95 -0.58
CA LYS A 179 -1.79 -20.36 -0.81
C LYS A 179 -3.26 -20.58 -0.46
N LYS A 180 -3.89 -21.61 -1.07
CA LYS A 180 -5.28 -22.00 -0.77
C LYS A 180 -5.54 -22.33 0.71
N THR A 181 -4.50 -22.76 1.41
CA THR A 181 -4.54 -23.13 2.83
C THR A 181 -4.30 -21.95 3.76
N ASP A 182 -3.87 -20.79 3.26
CA ASP A 182 -3.61 -19.63 4.12
C ASP A 182 -4.92 -19.19 4.77
N ARG A 183 -4.83 -18.88 6.05
CA ARG A 183 -5.88 -18.25 6.85
C ARG A 183 -5.21 -17.13 7.62
N PHE A 184 -5.59 -15.89 7.32
CA PHE A 184 -5.18 -14.74 8.10
C PHE A 184 -6.18 -14.64 9.26
N ARG A 185 -5.87 -15.36 10.34
CA ARG A 185 -6.62 -15.34 11.60
C ARG A 185 -5.81 -14.62 12.67
#